data_AF-A0A4R4UDR6-F1
#
_entry.id   AF-A0A4R4UDR6-F1
#
_cell.length_a   1.000
_cell.length_b   1.000
_cell.length_c   1.000
_cell.angle_alpha   90.00
_cell.angle_beta   90.00
_cell.angle_gamma   90.00
#
_symmetry.space_group_name_H-M   'P 1'
#
loop_
_entity.id
_entity.type
_entity.pdbx_description
1 polymer ?
#
loop_
_entity_poly.entity_id
_entity_poly.type
_entity_poly.pdbx_seq_one_letter_code
_entity_poly.pdbx_strand_id
1 'polypeptide(L)'
;MEYEEIHQAAAQAGLACSAFVIKTVRTAIHEQRPLDGALVAMHAELRNASRQVNAVGVNLNQLLRHVNAYNEVPESVTWLAGYCFQVVRRAEAVIVELGRRLP
;
A
#
# COMPACT_ATOMS: atom_id res chain seq x y z
N MET A 1 8.44 9.51 -18.21
CA MET A 1 7.45 10.49 -18.70
C MET A 1 6.18 10.34 -17.89
N GLU A 2 5.56 9.16 -17.91
CA GLU A 2 4.35 8.84 -17.14
C GLU A 2 4.48 9.06 -15.62
N TYR A 3 5.60 8.64 -15.00
CA TYR A 3 5.81 8.86 -13.56
C TYR A 3 5.79 10.34 -13.16
N GLU A 4 6.40 11.20 -13.97
CA GLU A 4 6.51 12.64 -13.67
C GLU A 4 5.16 13.33 -13.86
N GLU A 5 4.40 12.93 -14.88
CA GLU A 5 3.04 13.41 -15.14
C GLU A 5 2.08 13.03 -14.00
N ILE A 6 2.16 11.80 -13.48
CA ILE A 6 1.38 11.35 -12.32
C ILE A 6 1.76 12.16 -11.08
N HIS A 7 3.05 12.41 -10.86
CA HIS A 7 3.53 13.20 -9.72
C HIS A 7 3.03 14.65 -9.79
N GLN A 8 3.05 15.25 -10.98
CA GLN A 8 2.59 16.60 -11.21
C GLN A 8 1.06 16.72 -11.05
N ALA A 9 0.31 15.75 -11.56
CA ALA A 9 -1.14 15.67 -11.38
C ALA A 9 -1.53 15.47 -9.90
N ALA A 10 -0.76 14.66 -9.16
CA ALA A 10 -0.93 14.50 -7.73
C ALA A 10 -0.67 15.82 -6.98
N ALA A 11 0.41 16.53 -7.32
CA ALA A 11 0.74 17.82 -6.74
C ALA A 11 -0.36 18.88 -7.02
N GLN A 12 -0.87 18.94 -8.24
CA GLN A 12 -1.99 19.83 -8.62
C GLN A 12 -3.28 19.47 -7.89
N ALA A 13 -3.53 18.19 -7.63
CA ALA A 13 -4.67 17.73 -6.85
C ALA A 13 -4.49 17.94 -5.33
N GLY A 14 -3.33 18.43 -4.87
CA GLY A 14 -3.01 18.59 -3.46
C GLY A 14 -2.90 17.25 -2.72
N LEU A 15 -2.58 16.17 -3.43
CA LEU A 15 -2.52 14.81 -2.90
C LEU A 15 -1.09 14.26 -2.97
N ALA A 16 -0.76 13.39 -2.02
CA ALA A 16 0.39 12.52 -2.18
C ALA A 16 0.19 11.62 -3.42
N CYS A 17 1.26 11.34 -4.15
CA CYS A 17 1.23 10.56 -5.40
C CYS A 17 0.48 9.22 -5.24
N SER A 18 0.74 8.50 -4.14
CA SER A 18 0.04 7.26 -3.80
C SER A 18 -1.47 7.43 -3.58
N ALA A 19 -1.89 8.50 -2.89
CA ALA A 19 -3.30 8.80 -2.65
C ALA A 19 -4.03 9.21 -3.94
N PHE A 20 -3.33 9.94 -4.82
CA PHE A 20 -3.83 10.30 -6.14
C PHE A 20 -4.07 9.06 -7.00
N VAL A 21 -3.11 8.15 -7.12
CA VAL A 21 -3.25 6.91 -7.88
C VAL A 21 -4.41 6.06 -7.36
N ILE A 22 -4.54 5.89 -6.04
CA ILE A 22 -5.65 5.13 -5.44
C ILE A 22 -7.00 5.76 -5.76
N LYS A 23 -7.11 7.10 -5.65
CA LYS A 23 -8.34 7.83 -5.97
C LYS A 23 -8.71 7.64 -7.43
N THR A 24 -7.75 7.83 -8.35
CA THR A 24 -7.95 7.71 -9.79
C THR A 24 -8.39 6.31 -10.19
N VAL A 25 -7.73 5.27 -9.68
CA VAL A 25 -8.12 3.87 -9.92
C VAL A 25 -9.54 3.59 -9.38
N ARG A 26 -9.86 4.09 -8.18
CA ARG A 26 -11.18 3.90 -7.58
C ARG A 26 -12.28 4.61 -8.37
N THR A 27 -12.03 5.81 -8.86
CA THR A 27 -12.96 6.57 -9.71
C THR A 27 -13.16 5.84 -11.04
N ALA A 28 -12.08 5.39 -11.69
CA ALA A 28 -12.15 4.62 -12.92
C ALA A 28 -12.97 3.32 -12.76
N ILE A 29 -12.84 2.65 -11.60
CA ILE A 29 -13.64 1.47 -11.24
C ILE A 29 -15.11 1.82 -11.04
N HIS A 30 -15.40 2.96 -10.42
CA HIS A 30 -16.76 3.39 -10.12
C HIS A 30 -17.52 3.86 -11.37
N GLU A 31 -16.84 4.44 -12.35
CA GLU A 31 -17.43 5.04 -13.56
C GLU A 31 -17.68 4.06 -14.72
N GLN A 32 -17.54 2.74 -14.51
CA GLN A 32 -17.89 1.68 -15.48
C GLN A 32 -17.41 1.94 -16.94
N ARG A 33 -16.14 2.30 -17.13
CA ARG A 33 -15.45 1.79 -18.34
C ARG A 33 -15.32 0.27 -18.19
N PRO A 34 -15.39 -0.53 -19.26
CA PRO A 34 -15.20 -1.97 -19.15
C PRO A 34 -13.78 -2.22 -18.64
N LEU A 35 -13.64 -2.37 -17.32
CA LEU A 35 -12.38 -2.77 -16.73
C LEU A 35 -12.20 -4.23 -17.11
N ASP A 36 -11.20 -4.44 -17.97
CA ASP A 36 -10.61 -5.74 -18.22
C ASP A 36 -10.53 -6.50 -16.87
N GLY A 37 -10.91 -7.78 -16.85
CA GLY A 37 -10.95 -8.59 -15.63
C GLY A 37 -9.63 -8.57 -14.86
N ALA A 38 -8.53 -8.30 -15.57
CA ALA A 38 -7.22 -8.00 -14.99
C ALA A 38 -7.24 -6.82 -14.00
N LEU A 39 -7.87 -5.70 -14.32
CA LEU A 39 -7.91 -4.50 -13.46
C LEU A 39 -8.72 -4.72 -12.17
N VAL A 40 -9.79 -5.52 -12.23
CA VAL A 40 -10.58 -5.90 -11.05
C VAL A 40 -9.76 -6.80 -10.11
N ALA A 41 -9.08 -7.81 -10.65
CA ALA A 41 -8.19 -8.68 -9.89
C ALA A 41 -7.04 -7.89 -9.25
N MET A 42 -6.43 -6.99 -10.02
CA MET A 42 -5.36 -6.10 -9.58
C MET A 42 -5.80 -5.15 -8.46
N HIS A 43 -6.99 -4.56 -8.53
CA HIS A 43 -7.54 -3.75 -7.45
C HIS A 43 -7.79 -4.58 -6.17
N ALA A 44 -8.23 -5.84 -6.29
CA ALA A 44 -8.41 -6.72 -5.15
C ALA A 44 -7.07 -7.07 -4.47
N GLU A 45 -6.03 -7.34 -5.25
CA GLU A 45 -4.69 -7.60 -4.74
C GLU A 45 -4.08 -6.38 -4.04
N LEU A 46 -4.20 -5.19 -4.65
CA LEU A 46 -3.77 -3.92 -4.03
C LEU A 46 -4.51 -3.64 -2.73
N ARG A 47 -5.82 -3.86 -2.69
CA ARG A 47 -6.63 -3.71 -1.48
C ARG A 47 -6.17 -4.68 -0.39
N ASN A 48 -5.80 -5.90 -0.75
CA ASN A 48 -5.28 -6.89 0.19
C ASN A 48 -3.90 -6.49 0.74
N ALA A 49 -2.99 -6.04 -0.13
CA ALA A 49 -1.69 -5.52 0.27
C ALA A 49 -1.83 -4.32 1.22
N SER A 50 -2.72 -3.37 0.90
CA SER A 50 -3.02 -2.20 1.75
C SER A 50 -3.51 -2.61 3.14
N ARG A 51 -4.37 -3.63 3.26
CA ARG A 51 -4.81 -4.15 4.58
C ARG A 51 -3.64 -4.74 5.38
N GLN A 52 -2.76 -5.49 4.73
CA GLN A 52 -1.60 -6.09 5.41
C GLN A 52 -0.64 -5.00 5.93
N VAL A 53 -0.38 -3.96 5.13
CA VAL A 53 0.41 -2.80 5.55
C VAL A 53 -0.23 -2.06 6.73
N ASN A 54 -1.55 -1.87 6.72
CA ASN A 54 -2.25 -1.26 7.85
C ASN A 54 -2.13 -2.09 9.14
N ALA A 55 -2.25 -3.42 9.04
CA ALA A 55 -2.08 -4.32 10.19
C ALA A 55 -0.66 -4.23 10.78
N VAL A 56 0.36 -4.16 9.90
CA VAL A 56 1.75 -3.91 10.30
C VAL A 56 1.89 -2.59 11.06
N GLY A 57 1.32 -1.50 10.53
CA GLY A 57 1.36 -0.19 11.18
C GLY A 57 0.71 -0.17 12.56
N VAL A 58 -0.42 -0.88 12.74
CA VAL A 58 -1.08 -1.03 14.04
C VAL A 58 -0.19 -1.77 15.04
N ASN A 59 0.41 -2.88 14.63
CA ASN A 59 1.28 -3.66 15.51
C ASN A 59 2.52 -2.88 15.94
N LEU A 60 3.14 -2.14 15.01
CA LEU A 60 4.28 -1.27 15.32
C LEU A 60 3.89 -0.18 16.32
N ASN A 61 2.73 0.46 16.13
CA ASN A 61 2.22 1.47 17.04
C ASN A 61 1.94 0.92 18.45
N GLN A 62 1.37 -0.29 18.55
CA GLN A 62 1.17 -0.95 19.84
C GLN A 62 2.50 -1.20 20.54
N LEU A 63 3.51 -1.59 19.78
CA LEU A 63 4.83 -1.90 20.32
C LEU A 63 5.57 -0.65 20.79
N LEU A 64 5.52 0.44 20.03
CA LEU A 64 6.06 1.73 20.45
C LEU A 64 5.36 2.25 21.72
N ARG A 65 4.04 2.05 21.84
CA ARG A 65 3.32 2.39 23.08
C ARG A 65 3.80 1.55 24.26
N HIS A 66 4.08 0.26 24.05
CA HIS A 66 4.63 -0.60 25.09
C HIS A 66 6.02 -0.14 25.53
N VAL A 67 6.92 0.12 24.57
CA VAL A 67 8.26 0.68 24.85
C VAL A 67 8.15 2.01 25.60
N ASN A 68 7.28 2.92 25.18
CA ASN A 68 7.10 4.20 25.86
C ASN A 68 6.49 4.08 27.26
N ALA A 69 5.67 3.05 27.51
CA ALA A 69 5.00 2.86 28.79
C ALA A 69 5.89 2.15 29.83
N TYR A 70 6.70 1.19 29.38
CA TYR A 70 7.47 0.30 30.25
C TYR A 70 8.98 0.48 30.13
N ASN A 71 9.45 1.29 29.17
CA ASN A 71 10.86 1.50 28.83
C ASN A 71 11.63 0.20 28.54
N GLU A 72 10.90 -0.84 28.12
CA GLU A 72 11.38 -2.17 27.80
C GLU A 72 11.00 -2.53 26.35
N VAL A 73 11.90 -3.20 25.65
CA VAL A 73 11.70 -3.68 24.29
C VAL A 73 11.12 -5.10 24.36
N PRO A 74 9.87 -5.33 23.91
CA PRO A 74 9.29 -6.68 23.95
C PRO A 74 10.11 -7.69 23.14
N GLU A 75 10.25 -8.92 23.62
CA GLU A 75 10.88 -10.01 22.86
C GLU A 75 10.20 -10.24 21.49
N SER A 76 8.91 -9.90 21.38
CA SER A 76 8.13 -10.00 20.15
C SER A 76 8.58 -9.05 19.03
N VAL A 77 9.43 -8.05 19.33
CA VAL A 77 9.93 -7.07 18.36
C VAL A 77 10.62 -7.72 17.18
N THR A 78 11.50 -8.69 17.41
CA THR A 78 12.29 -9.30 16.35
C THR A 78 11.39 -10.09 15.39
N TRP A 79 10.39 -10.80 15.93
CA TRP A 79 9.40 -11.51 15.11
C TRP A 79 8.49 -10.54 14.34
N LEU A 80 8.01 -9.48 15.00
CA LEU A 80 7.18 -8.45 14.36
C LEU A 80 7.93 -7.75 13.24
N ALA A 81 9.20 -7.39 13.43
CA ALA A 81 10.05 -6.82 12.39
C ALA A 81 10.18 -7.77 11.20
N GLY A 82 10.41 -9.06 11.43
CA GLY A 82 10.45 -10.09 10.38
C GLY A 82 9.13 -10.20 9.61
N TYR A 83 8.00 -10.19 10.31
CA TYR A 83 6.68 -10.20 9.70
C TYR A 83 6.41 -8.92 8.87
N CYS A 84 6.80 -7.75 9.38
CA CYS A 84 6.71 -6.47 8.66
C CYS A 84 7.50 -6.51 7.36
N PHE A 85 8.74 -7.00 7.38
CA PHE A 85 9.55 -7.17 6.17
C PHE A 85 8.88 -8.11 5.16
N GLN A 86 8.30 -9.22 5.61
CA GLN A 86 7.59 -10.15 4.72
C GLN A 86 6.36 -9.51 4.06
N VAL A 87 5.58 -8.75 4.83
CA VAL A 87 4.41 -8.03 4.31
C VAL A 87 4.83 -6.96 3.28
N VAL A 88 5.86 -6.18 3.57
CA VAL A 88 6.39 -5.16 2.65
C VAL A 88 6.87 -5.82 1.35
N ARG A 89 7.68 -6.88 1.43
CA ARG A 89 8.15 -7.60 0.24
C ARG A 89 7.01 -8.20 -0.59
N ARG A 90 5.96 -8.68 0.07
CA ARG A 90 4.77 -9.22 -0.62
C ARG A 90 4.00 -8.11 -1.32
N ALA A 91 3.88 -6.94 -0.71
CA ALA A 91 3.27 -5.77 -1.34
C ALA A 91 4.10 -5.27 -2.53
N GLU A 92 5.43 -5.19 -2.40
CA GLU A 92 6.34 -4.84 -3.50
C GLU A 92 6.21 -5.80 -4.68
N ALA A 93 6.14 -7.12 -4.43
CA ALA A 93 5.97 -8.11 -5.49
C ALA A 93 4.66 -7.92 -6.27
N VAL A 94 3.56 -7.64 -5.57
CA VAL A 94 2.27 -7.32 -6.19
C VAL A 94 2.35 -6.04 -7.02
N ILE A 95 3.01 -5.00 -6.50
CA ILE A 95 3.20 -3.72 -7.22
C ILE A 95 4.06 -3.89 -8.47
N VAL A 96 5.13 -4.67 -8.41
CA VAL A 96 6.00 -4.94 -9.56
C VAL A 96 5.25 -5.74 -10.62
N GLU A 97 4.51 -6.77 -10.22
CA GLU A 97 3.71 -7.57 -11.15
C GLU A 97 2.61 -6.73 -11.81
N LEU A 98 1.97 -5.85 -11.04
CA LEU A 98 1.03 -4.85 -11.55
C LEU A 98 1.69 -3.97 -12.62
N GLY A 99 2.87 -3.40 -12.32
CA GLY A 99 3.60 -2.54 -13.25
C GLY A 99 4.07 -3.25 -14.52
N ARG A 100 4.23 -4.58 -14.51
CA ARG A 100 4.53 -5.36 -15.73
C ARG A 100 3.30 -5.64 -16.60
N ARG A 101 2.10 -5.61 -16.02
CA ARG A 101 0.84 -5.95 -16.70
C ARG A 101 0.06 -4.74 -17.19
N LEU A 102 0.35 -3.56 -16.66
CA LEU A 102 -0.14 -2.30 -17.17
C LEU A 102 0.73 -1.89 -18.38
N PRO A 103 0.12 -1.44 -19.50
CA PRO A 103 0.82 -1.05 -20.72
C PRO A 103 1.69 0.20 -20.55
#